data_AF-A0A6P3HEY6-F1
#
_entry.id   AF-A0A6P3HEY6-F1
#
_cell.length_a   1.000
_cell.length_b   1.000
_cell.length_c   1.000
_cell.angle_alpha   90.00
_cell.angle_beta   90.00
_cell.angle_gamma   90.00
#
_symmetry.space_group_name_H-M   'P 1'
#
loop_
_entity.id
_entity.type
_entity.pdbx_description
1 polymer ?
#
loop_
_entity_poly.entity_id
_entity_poly.type
_entity_poly.pdbx_seq_one_letter_code
_entity_poly.pdbx_strand_id
1 'polypeptide(L)'
;MALSTTVSQRKMIRRKAPRGFLKRIFKRQKPHLRLETSSDLLVHLNCLLFVHRLAEESRINACGSKCGVIKKEHVLAAAKVILKKSRG
;
A
#
# COMPACT_ATOMS: atom_id res chain seq x y z
N MET A 1 0.77 -33.38 -16.95
CA MET A 1 -0.37 -32.44 -16.83
C MET A 1 -0.06 -31.47 -15.70
N ALA A 2 0.23 -30.20 -16.02
CA ALA A 2 0.53 -29.19 -15.01
C ALA A 2 -0.78 -28.62 -14.44
N LEU A 3 -1.00 -28.82 -13.14
CA LEU A 3 -2.14 -28.28 -12.42
C LEU A 3 -2.07 -26.75 -12.42
N SER A 4 -2.96 -26.14 -13.19
CA SER A 4 -3.16 -24.69 -13.23
C SER A 4 -3.63 -24.24 -11.84
N THR A 5 -2.75 -23.61 -11.07
CA THR A 5 -3.09 -22.92 -9.80
C THR A 5 -3.77 -21.59 -10.11
N THR A 6 -4.92 -21.65 -10.82
CA THR A 6 -5.81 -20.50 -10.88
C THR A 6 -6.32 -20.26 -9.47
N VAL A 7 -5.87 -19.15 -8.87
CA VAL A 7 -6.36 -18.64 -7.59
C VAL A 7 -7.86 -18.46 -7.70
N SER A 8 -8.61 -19.49 -7.32
CA SER A 8 -10.04 -19.44 -7.11
C SER A 8 -10.27 -18.56 -5.90
N GLN A 9 -10.61 -17.30 -6.14
CA GLN A 9 -11.52 -16.53 -5.30
C GLN A 9 -11.76 -15.16 -5.95
N ARG A 10 -12.94 -15.01 -6.56
CA ARG A 10 -13.63 -13.71 -6.64
C ARG A 10 -13.94 -13.23 -5.21
N LYS A 11 -12.91 -12.96 -4.39
CA LYS A 11 -13.08 -12.22 -3.15
C LYS A 11 -13.42 -10.80 -3.62
N MET A 12 -14.64 -10.34 -3.38
CA MET A 12 -15.04 -8.98 -3.76
C MET A 12 -14.05 -7.99 -3.14
N ILE A 13 -13.12 -7.49 -3.95
CA ILE A 13 -12.18 -6.46 -3.52
C ILE A 13 -13.04 -5.23 -3.25
N ARG A 14 -13.16 -4.84 -1.98
CA ARG A 14 -13.88 -3.62 -1.61
C ARG A 14 -13.05 -2.43 -2.13
N ARG A 15 -13.46 -1.87 -3.26
CA ARG A 15 -12.81 -0.71 -3.90
C ARG A 15 -13.21 0.63 -3.28
N LYS A 16 -14.07 0.62 -2.26
CA LYS A 16 -14.56 1.85 -1.61
C LYS A 16 -13.50 2.39 -0.64
N ALA A 17 -13.13 3.66 -0.83
CA ALA A 17 -12.19 4.35 0.06
C ALA A 17 -12.73 4.44 1.50
N PRO A 18 -11.91 4.14 2.53
CA PRO A 18 -12.32 4.18 3.93
C PRO A 18 -12.28 5.62 4.49
N ARG A 19 -13.21 6.47 4.03
CA ARG A 19 -13.21 7.92 4.33
C ARG A 19 -13.21 8.27 5.82
N GLY A 20 -14.06 7.62 6.61
CA GLY A 20 -14.16 7.86 8.06
C GLY A 20 -12.89 7.48 8.83
N PHE A 21 -12.22 6.42 8.41
CA PHE A 21 -10.95 5.99 8.97
C PHE A 21 -9.82 6.99 8.66
N LEU A 22 -9.73 7.44 7.40
CA LEU A 22 -8.73 8.43 6.98
C LEU A 22 -8.88 9.73 7.78
N LYS A 23 -10.11 10.28 7.88
CA LYS A 23 -10.38 11.49 8.67
C LYS A 23 -9.98 11.33 10.14
N ARG A 24 -10.23 10.16 10.74
CA ARG A 24 -9.84 9.87 12.13
C ARG A 24 -8.32 9.86 12.32
N ILE A 25 -7.57 9.24 11.41
CA ILE A 25 -6.10 9.23 11.45
C ILE A 25 -5.55 10.65 11.39
N PHE A 26 -6.03 11.46 10.45
CA PHE A 26 -5.58 12.85 10.32
C PHE A 26 -5.89 13.67 11.57
N LYS A 27 -7.08 13.55 12.14
CA LYS A 27 -7.42 14.24 13.38
C LYS A 27 -6.59 13.79 14.57
N ARG A 28 -6.22 12.51 14.64
CA ARG A 28 -5.32 12.00 15.68
C ARG A 28 -3.90 12.56 15.54
N GLN A 29 -3.40 12.67 14.31
CA GLN A 29 -2.01 13.10 14.07
C GLN A 29 -1.85 14.63 14.01
N LYS A 30 -2.87 15.35 13.51
CA LYS A 30 -2.95 16.81 13.45
C LYS A 30 -4.36 17.29 13.80
N PRO A 31 -4.67 17.53 15.10
CA PRO A 31 -6.02 17.89 15.56
C PRO A 31 -6.59 19.15 14.89
N HIS A 32 -5.75 20.17 14.71
CA HIS A 32 -6.14 21.47 14.15
C HIS A 32 -6.19 21.49 12.61
N LEU A 33 -5.73 20.44 11.93
CA LEU A 33 -5.79 20.37 10.47
C LEU A 33 -7.25 20.19 10.01
N ARG A 34 -7.72 21.07 9.13
CA ARG A 34 -9.02 20.94 8.45
C ARG A 34 -8.77 20.42 7.05
N LEU A 35 -9.42 19.29 6.73
CA LEU A 35 -9.40 18.71 5.40
C LEU A 35 -10.56 19.29 4.61
N GLU A 36 -10.26 19.81 3.42
CA GLU A 36 -11.27 20.25 2.47
C GLU A 36 -12.16 19.07 2.03
N THR A 37 -13.36 19.35 1.56
CA THR A 37 -14.27 18.36 1.01
C THR A 37 -13.56 17.51 -0.05
N SER A 38 -13.68 16.19 0.05
CA SER A 38 -13.10 15.21 -0.89
C SER A 38 -11.57 15.13 -0.93
N SER A 39 -10.82 15.98 -0.20
CA SER A 39 -9.36 15.84 -0.05
C SER A 39 -8.94 14.49 0.54
N ASP A 40 -9.83 13.84 1.31
CA ASP A 40 -9.63 12.50 1.84
C ASP A 40 -9.46 11.42 0.74
N LEU A 41 -10.02 11.65 -0.45
CA LEU A 41 -9.86 10.75 -1.60
C LEU A 41 -8.48 10.88 -2.25
N LEU A 42 -7.92 12.09 -2.30
CA LEU A 42 -6.56 12.32 -2.82
C LEU A 42 -5.52 11.67 -1.91
N VAL A 43 -5.72 11.75 -0.58
CA VAL A 43 -4.88 11.00 0.35
C VAL A 43 -5.01 9.51 0.12
N HIS A 44 -6.24 9.01 -0.08
CA HIS A 44 -6.44 7.58 -0.34
C HIS A 44 -5.70 7.13 -1.60
N LEU A 45 -5.78 7.92 -2.68
CA LEU A 45 -5.04 7.68 -3.91
C LEU A 45 -3.53 7.64 -3.65
N ASN A 46 -3.00 8.61 -2.90
CA ASN A 46 -1.58 8.62 -2.55
C ASN A 46 -1.16 7.37 -1.74
N CYS A 47 -2.02 6.91 -0.82
CA CYS A 47 -1.81 5.66 -0.08
C CYS A 47 -1.79 4.44 -1.02
N LEU A 48 -2.71 4.37 -1.99
CA LEU A 48 -2.71 3.29 -2.99
C LEU A 48 -1.44 3.29 -3.85
N LEU A 49 -1.00 4.47 -4.30
CA LEU A 49 0.23 4.62 -5.07
C LEU A 49 1.47 4.25 -4.23
N PHE A 50 1.48 4.60 -2.94
CA PHE A 50 2.53 4.19 -2.01
C PHE A 50 2.61 2.67 -1.89
N VAL A 51 1.47 2.00 -1.65
CA VAL A 51 1.42 0.54 -1.53
C VAL A 51 1.82 -0.14 -2.84
N HIS A 52 1.42 0.41 -3.99
CA HIS A 52 1.83 -0.10 -5.30
C HIS A 52 3.35 -0.08 -5.47
N ARG A 53 3.98 1.09 -5.24
CA ARG A 53 5.44 1.26 -5.32
C ARG A 53 6.17 0.37 -4.32
N LEU A 54 5.64 0.23 -3.10
CA LEU A 54 6.17 -0.66 -2.08
C LEU A 54 6.12 -2.13 -2.52
N ALA A 55 5.03 -2.56 -3.13
CA ALA A 55 4.88 -3.92 -3.64
C ALA A 55 5.83 -4.21 -4.81
N GLU A 56 6.03 -3.25 -5.72
CA GLU A 56 7.01 -3.36 -6.80
C GLU A 56 8.44 -3.50 -6.28
N GLU A 57 8.85 -2.60 -5.39
CA GLU A 57 10.20 -2.62 -4.81
C GLU A 57 10.42 -3.89 -3.97
N SER A 58 9.41 -4.33 -3.21
CA SER A 58 9.48 -5.59 -2.45
C SER A 58 9.62 -6.81 -3.36
N ARG A 59 8.97 -6.80 -4.53
CA ARG A 59 9.07 -7.86 -5.53
C ARG A 59 10.47 -7.90 -6.16
N ILE A 60 11.03 -6.75 -6.52
CA ILE A 60 12.41 -6.64 -7.04
C ILE A 60 13.40 -7.22 -6.03
N ASN A 61 13.26 -6.85 -4.75
CA ASN A 61 14.11 -7.36 -3.67
C ASN A 61 13.98 -8.88 -3.46
N ALA A 62 12.76 -9.42 -3.57
CA ALA A 62 12.53 -10.86 -3.50
C ALA A 62 13.16 -11.60 -4.70
N CYS A 63 13.00 -11.07 -5.92
CA CYS A 63 13.61 -11.62 -7.12
C CYS A 63 15.14 -11.61 -7.04
N GLY A 64 15.75 -10.51 -6.58
CA GLY A 64 17.20 -10.39 -6.42
C GLY A 64 17.78 -11.38 -5.39
N SER A 65 17.00 -11.74 -4.37
CA SER A 65 17.36 -12.73 -3.36
C SER A 65 16.94 -14.17 -3.71
N LYS A 66 16.50 -14.42 -4.96
CA LYS A 66 16.03 -15.72 -5.46
C LYS A 66 14.90 -16.34 -4.60
N CYS A 67 14.07 -15.48 -4.00
CA CYS A 67 12.93 -15.90 -3.18
C CYS A 67 11.64 -15.91 -4.02
N GLY A 68 10.93 -17.04 -4.02
CA GLY A 68 9.62 -17.15 -4.69
C GLY A 68 8.45 -16.48 -3.93
N VAL A 69 8.68 -15.99 -2.72
CA VAL A 69 7.67 -15.34 -1.86
C VAL A 69 8.24 -14.06 -1.26
N ILE A 70 7.40 -13.03 -1.13
CA ILE A 70 7.76 -11.79 -0.45
C ILE A 70 7.82 -12.03 1.07
N LYS A 71 9.02 -12.07 1.62
CA LYS A 71 9.29 -12.14 3.06
C LYS A 71 9.34 -10.75 3.71
N LYS A 72 9.26 -10.74 5.05
CA LYS A 72 9.35 -9.54 5.89
C LYS A 72 10.60 -8.69 5.59
N GLU A 73 11.74 -9.33 5.35
CA GLU A 73 13.01 -8.67 5.07
C GLU A 73 12.98 -7.82 3.78
N HIS A 74 12.35 -8.33 2.72
CA HIS A 74 12.21 -7.60 1.45
C HIS A 74 11.30 -6.37 1.62
N VAL A 75 10.22 -6.52 2.39
CA VAL A 75 9.30 -5.41 2.71
C VAL A 75 10.00 -4.36 3.57
N LEU A 76 10.80 -4.76 4.57
CA LEU A 76 11.54 -3.81 5.40
C LEU A 76 12.57 -3.02 4.59
N ALA A 77 13.31 -3.68 3.69
CA ALA A 77 14.25 -3.02 2.80
C ALA A 77 13.53 -2.04 1.86
N ALA A 78 12.45 -2.48 1.22
CA ALA A 78 11.64 -1.65 0.32
C ALA A 78 10.99 -0.46 1.06
N ALA A 79 10.47 -0.68 2.28
CA ALA A 79 9.81 0.35 3.06
C ALA A 79 10.76 1.51 3.37
N LYS A 80 12.03 1.25 3.71
CA LYS A 80 13.03 2.31 3.94
C LYS A 80 13.20 3.20 2.71
N VAL A 81 13.28 2.61 1.52
CA VAL A 81 13.47 3.33 0.26
C VAL A 81 12.20 4.11 -0.12
N ILE A 82 11.04 3.45 -0.10
CA ILE A 82 9.78 4.07 -0.54
C ILE A 82 9.32 5.15 0.44
N LEU A 83 9.44 4.95 1.76
CA LEU A 83 9.14 6.01 2.73
C LEU A 83 10.03 7.24 2.54
N LYS A 84 11.30 7.05 2.15
CA LYS A 84 12.20 8.16 1.82
C LYS A 84 11.76 8.89 0.54
N LYS A 85 11.36 8.16 -0.50
CA LYS A 85 10.85 8.70 -1.78
C LYS A 85 9.48 9.38 -1.64
N SER A 86 8.67 8.99 -0.65
CA SER A 86 7.34 9.52 -0.39
C SER A 86 7.31 10.73 0.54
N ARG A 87 8.48 11.20 0.99
CA ARG A 87 8.58 12.50 1.66
C ARG A 87 8.22 13.58 0.63
N GLY A 88 7.24 14.40 0.98
CA GLY A 88 6.87 15.60 0.23
C GLY A 88 7.76 16.78 0.56
#